data_AF-A0A9Q1BEB2-F1
#
_entry.id   AF-A0A9Q1BEB2-F1
#
_cell.length_a   1.000
_cell.length_b   1.000
_cell.length_c   1.000
_cell.angle_alpha   90.00
_cell.angle_beta   90.00
_cell.angle_gamma   90.00
#
_symmetry.space_group_name_H-M   'P 1'
#
loop_
_entity.id
_entity.type
_entity.pdbx_description
1 polymer ?
#
loop_
_entity_poly.entity_id
_entity_poly.type
_entity_poly.pdbx_seq_one_letter_code
_entity_poly.pdbx_strand_id
1 'polypeptide(L)'
;MLARVVLVSLFILSNAKDDLLNWSDKTVKTQSRLKKGKNQAKSYKGPPHIIFFLADDLGWNDVGYHGKARSLIRTPNLDRLAYNGVRLENYYVQPVCSPTRSQLMTGRYQVRKVDIPYYN
;
A
#
# COMPACT_ATOMS: atom_id res chain seq x y z
N MET A 1 2.37 -12.45 -71.16
CA MET A 1 1.48 -11.53 -70.44
C MET A 1 1.27 -12.08 -69.02
N LEU A 2 2.16 -11.78 -68.07
CA LEU A 2 1.96 -12.01 -66.61
C LEU A 2 3.12 -11.39 -65.78
N ALA A 3 3.69 -10.26 -66.23
CA ALA A 3 4.78 -9.54 -65.53
C ALA A 3 4.29 -8.24 -64.87
N ARG A 4 3.11 -8.24 -64.25
CA ARG A 4 2.54 -7.03 -63.63
C ARG A 4 2.01 -7.18 -62.20
N VAL A 5 2.17 -8.33 -61.54
CA VAL A 5 1.62 -8.54 -60.18
C VAL A 5 2.68 -8.45 -59.06
N VAL A 6 3.98 -8.57 -59.36
CA VAL A 6 5.03 -8.66 -58.30
C VAL A 6 5.48 -7.29 -57.76
N LEU A 7 5.24 -6.19 -58.48
CA LEU A 7 5.81 -4.87 -58.11
C LEU A 7 5.03 -4.09 -57.04
N VAL A 8 3.80 -4.46 -56.70
CA VAL A 8 3.00 -3.73 -55.69
C VAL A 8 3.28 -4.21 -54.26
N SER A 9 3.68 -5.47 -54.07
CA SER A 9 3.92 -6.03 -52.73
C SER A 9 5.26 -5.63 -52.11
N LEU A 10 6.25 -5.22 -52.92
CA LEU A 10 7.57 -4.84 -52.42
C LEU A 10 7.64 -3.39 -51.90
N PHE A 11 6.70 -2.53 -52.32
CA PHE A 11 6.70 -1.10 -51.96
C PHE A 11 6.13 -0.84 -50.56
N ILE A 12 5.32 -1.75 -50.01
CA ILE A 12 4.73 -1.61 -48.67
C ILE A 12 5.72 -2.04 -47.56
N LEU A 13 6.69 -2.91 -47.86
CA LEU A 13 7.67 -3.39 -46.88
C LEU A 13 8.90 -2.48 -46.70
N SER A 14 9.16 -1.56 -47.63
CA SER A 14 10.30 -0.64 -47.53
C SER A 14 10.02 0.49 -46.52
N ASN A 15 8.81 1.07 -46.52
CA ASN A 15 8.49 2.19 -45.64
C ASN A 15 8.21 1.80 -44.17
N ALA A 16 7.93 0.52 -43.90
CA ALA A 16 7.62 0.06 -42.54
C ALA A 16 8.87 -0.23 -41.69
N LYS A 17 10.02 -0.53 -42.31
CA LYS A 17 11.26 -0.87 -41.58
C LYS A 17 11.89 0.36 -40.92
N ASP A 18 11.81 1.51 -41.58
CA ASP A 18 12.38 2.77 -41.09
C ASP A 18 11.61 3.30 -39.86
N ASP A 19 10.32 2.99 -39.75
CA ASP A 19 9.49 3.31 -38.59
C ASP A 19 9.75 2.37 -37.39
N LEU A 20 10.02 1.09 -37.65
CA LEU A 20 10.30 0.11 -36.59
C LEU A 20 11.69 0.32 -35.94
N LEU A 21 12.70 0.71 -36.73
CA LEU A 21 14.02 1.10 -36.22
C LEU A 21 13.92 2.36 -35.34
N ASN A 22 13.12 3.34 -35.75
CA ASN A 22 12.86 4.55 -34.96
C ASN A 22 12.00 4.30 -33.71
N TRP A 23 11.12 3.29 -33.72
CA TRP A 23 10.31 2.91 -32.55
C TRP A 23 11.15 2.22 -31.48
N SER A 24 12.09 1.35 -31.88
CA SER A 24 13.04 0.71 -30.96
C SER A 24 13.97 1.73 -30.27
N ASP A 25 14.48 2.72 -31.00
CA ASP A 25 15.35 3.74 -30.40
C ASP A 25 14.60 4.69 -29.45
N LYS A 26 13.31 4.96 -29.72
CA LYS A 26 12.46 5.76 -28.84
C LYS A 26 12.08 5.00 -27.57
N THR A 27 11.85 3.68 -27.64
CA THR A 27 11.58 2.86 -26.44
C THR A 27 12.83 2.73 -25.57
N VAL A 28 14.02 2.55 -26.15
CA VAL A 28 15.29 2.49 -25.41
C VAL A 28 15.64 3.84 -24.76
N LYS A 29 15.40 4.98 -25.43
CA LYS A 29 15.58 6.33 -24.83
C LYS A 29 14.49 6.68 -23.81
N THR A 30 13.28 6.15 -23.95
CA THR A 30 12.22 6.30 -22.94
C THR A 30 12.52 5.45 -21.70
N GLN A 31 13.02 4.22 -21.89
CA GLN A 31 13.48 3.37 -20.79
C GLN A 31 14.70 3.96 -20.07
N SER A 32 15.61 4.63 -20.78
CA SER A 32 16.74 5.33 -20.13
C SER A 32 16.30 6.59 -19.36
N ARG A 33 15.23 7.28 -19.77
CA ARG A 33 14.55 8.34 -18.99
C ARG A 33 13.68 7.82 -17.84
N LEU A 34 13.21 6.57 -17.90
CA LEU A 34 12.49 5.88 -16.82
C LEU A 34 13.42 5.29 -15.75
N LYS A 35 14.75 5.43 -15.86
CA LYS A 35 15.67 5.42 -14.70
C LYS A 35 15.48 6.67 -13.81
N LYS A 36 14.24 7.14 -13.66
CA LYS A 36 13.87 8.31 -12.89
C LYS A 36 13.68 7.88 -11.43
N GLY A 37 14.67 8.22 -10.61
CA GLY A 37 14.55 8.25 -9.17
C GLY A 37 14.58 6.88 -8.50
N LYS A 38 15.78 6.32 -8.31
CA LYS A 38 16.02 5.61 -7.05
C LYS A 38 15.87 6.66 -5.95
N ASN A 39 14.64 6.82 -5.42
CA ASN A 39 14.44 7.44 -4.12
C ASN A 39 15.20 6.56 -3.15
N GLN A 40 16.48 6.87 -2.93
CA GLN A 40 17.26 6.26 -1.88
C GLN A 40 16.56 6.68 -0.59
N ALA A 41 15.74 5.79 -0.05
CA ALA A 41 15.14 5.97 1.26
C ALA A 41 16.32 6.23 2.21
N LYS A 42 16.44 7.49 2.65
CA LYS A 42 17.53 7.94 3.50
C LYS A 42 17.45 7.10 4.77
N SER A 43 18.43 6.24 5.00
CA SER A 43 18.47 5.40 6.20
C SER A 43 18.52 6.30 7.42
N TYR A 44 17.37 6.48 8.08
CA TYR A 44 17.25 7.34 9.24
C TYR A 44 18.03 6.69 10.39
N LYS A 45 19.17 7.29 10.77
CA LYS A 45 20.04 6.82 11.86
C LYS A 45 19.60 7.29 13.26
N GLY A 46 18.38 7.82 13.39
CA GLY A 46 17.79 8.18 14.68
C GLY A 46 16.98 7.03 15.29
N PRO A 47 16.43 7.22 16.49
CA PRO A 47 15.48 6.28 17.07
C PRO A 47 14.28 6.08 16.13
N PRO A 48 13.68 4.88 16.09
CA PRO A 48 12.53 4.63 15.24
C PRO A 48 11.35 5.52 15.64
N HIS A 49 10.63 6.02 14.64
CA HIS A 49 9.37 6.72 14.89
C HIS A 49 8.27 5.69 15.20
N ILE A 50 7.58 5.87 16.32
CA ILE A 50 6.45 5.03 16.72
C ILE A 50 5.18 5.83 16.47
N ILE A 51 4.32 5.31 15.60
CA ILE A 51 3.03 5.93 15.25
C ILE A 51 1.92 4.98 15.69
N PHE A 52 1.04 5.45 16.58
CA PHE A 52 -0.13 4.71 17.03
C PHE A 52 -1.37 5.17 16.26
N PHE A 53 -2.00 4.25 15.53
CA PHE A 53 -3.32 4.45 14.95
C PHE A 53 -4.35 3.77 15.84
N LEU A 54 -5.27 4.54 16.42
CA LEU A 54 -6.38 4.05 17.23
C LEU A 54 -7.69 4.41 16.53
N ALA A 55 -8.47 3.39 16.16
CA ALA A 55 -9.81 3.56 15.61
C ALA A 55 -10.85 3.33 16.72
N ASP A 56 -11.87 4.19 16.77
CA ASP A 56 -12.98 4.08 17.72
C ASP A 56 -14.09 3.21 17.13
N ASP A 57 -14.73 2.38 17.95
CA ASP A 57 -15.83 1.47 17.58
C ASP A 57 -15.59 0.56 16.36
N LEU A 58 -14.33 0.29 15.99
CA LEU A 58 -14.00 -0.61 14.88
C LEU A 58 -14.21 -2.08 15.29
N GLY A 59 -15.22 -2.72 14.70
CA GLY A 59 -15.56 -4.10 14.95
C GLY A 59 -14.60 -5.10 14.31
N TRP A 60 -14.57 -6.32 14.85
CA TRP A 60 -13.74 -7.42 14.35
C TRP A 60 -14.00 -7.72 12.86
N ASN A 61 -15.25 -7.65 12.40
CA ASN A 61 -15.60 -7.95 11.01
C ASN A 61 -15.53 -6.74 10.06
N ASP A 62 -15.11 -5.56 10.52
CA ASP A 62 -15.10 -4.34 9.70
C ASP A 62 -13.86 -4.20 8.82
N VAL A 63 -12.88 -5.09 8.99
CA VAL A 63 -11.61 -5.08 8.26
C VAL A 63 -11.50 -6.26 7.29
N GLY A 64 -11.02 -5.99 6.07
CA GLY A 64 -10.92 -6.97 5.00
C GLY A 64 -9.96 -8.13 5.32
N TYR A 65 -8.92 -7.89 6.11
CA TYR A 65 -7.92 -8.91 6.46
C TYR A 65 -8.42 -10.01 7.39
N HIS A 66 -9.55 -9.84 8.10
CA HIS A 66 -10.18 -10.92 8.90
C HIS A 66 -11.06 -11.86 8.05
N GLY A 67 -11.24 -11.55 6.76
CA GLY A 67 -11.92 -12.40 5.81
C GLY A 67 -12.75 -11.58 4.83
N LYS A 68 -12.40 -11.63 3.54
CA LYS A 68 -13.09 -10.92 2.46
C LYS A 68 -14.58 -11.29 2.32
N ALA A 69 -14.97 -12.48 2.80
CA ALA A 69 -16.36 -12.92 2.81
C ALA A 69 -17.17 -12.40 4.01
N ARG A 70 -16.50 -11.83 5.02
CA ARG A 70 -17.12 -11.35 6.28
C ARG A 70 -17.22 -9.83 6.36
N SER A 71 -16.32 -9.10 5.69
CA SER A 71 -16.36 -7.63 5.65
C SER A 71 -16.88 -7.12 4.32
N LEU A 72 -17.95 -6.31 4.36
CA LEU A 72 -18.45 -5.56 3.21
C LEU A 72 -17.57 -4.33 2.88
N ILE A 73 -16.71 -3.93 3.81
CA ILE A 73 -15.92 -2.70 3.75
C ILE A 73 -14.56 -3.00 3.14
N ARG A 74 -14.15 -2.18 2.15
CA ARG A 74 -12.84 -2.30 1.51
C ARG A 74 -11.80 -1.49 2.28
N THR A 75 -10.83 -2.17 2.90
CA THR A 75 -9.76 -1.54 3.70
C THR A 75 -8.36 -1.80 3.13
N PRO A 76 -8.06 -1.42 1.88
CA PRO A 76 -6.84 -1.84 1.18
C PRO A 76 -5.53 -1.41 1.87
N ASN A 77 -5.53 -0.26 2.55
CA ASN A 77 -4.36 0.21 3.30
C ASN A 77 -4.11 -0.59 4.57
N LEU A 78 -5.17 -0.96 5.29
CA LEU A 78 -5.07 -1.81 6.49
C LEU A 78 -4.70 -3.24 6.10
N ASP A 79 -5.28 -3.76 5.01
CA ASP A 79 -4.97 -5.10 4.50
C ASP A 79 -3.50 -5.20 4.10
N ARG A 80 -2.97 -4.16 3.43
CA ARG A 80 -1.55 -4.07 3.09
C ARG A 80 -0.67 -3.98 4.34
N LEU A 81 -1.09 -3.25 5.38
CA LEU A 81 -0.35 -3.16 6.63
C LEU A 81 -0.31 -4.52 7.35
N ALA A 82 -1.46 -5.21 7.42
CA ALA A 82 -1.57 -6.53 8.02
C ALA A 82 -0.73 -7.59 7.28
N TYR A 83 -0.69 -7.55 5.94
CA TYR A 83 0.10 -8.50 5.15
C TYR A 83 1.62 -8.29 5.28
N ASN A 84 2.07 -7.04 5.43
CA ASN A 84 3.50 -6.72 5.55
C ASN A 84 4.00 -6.67 7.00
N GLY A 85 3.12 -6.91 7.98
CA GLY A 85 3.40 -6.72 9.40
C GLY A 85 3.04 -7.95 10.24
N VAL A 86 2.91 -7.71 11.54
CA VAL A 86 2.43 -8.71 12.51
C VAL A 86 0.98 -8.40 12.85
N ARG A 87 0.13 -9.43 12.82
CA ARG A 87 -1.28 -9.34 13.23
C ARG A 87 -1.49 -10.03 14.57
N LEU A 88 -2.27 -9.40 15.44
CA LEU A 88 -2.74 -9.99 16.69
C LEU A 88 -4.14 -10.56 16.43
N GLU A 89 -4.30 -11.88 16.53
CA GLU A 89 -5.62 -12.53 16.37
C GLU A 89 -6.46 -12.48 17.65
N ASN A 90 -5.81 -12.30 18.81
CA ASN A 90 -6.46 -12.29 20.11
C ASN A 90 -6.03 -11.01 20.86
N TYR A 91 -6.77 -9.93 20.66
CA TYR A 91 -6.61 -8.68 21.40
C TYR A 91 -7.94 -8.32 22.08
N TYR A 92 -7.88 -7.87 23.32
CA TYR A 92 -9.06 -7.61 24.14
C TYR A 92 -9.06 -6.16 24.64
N VAL A 93 -10.25 -5.56 24.64
CA VAL A 93 -10.50 -4.19 25.07
C VAL A 93 -11.61 -4.17 26.12
N GLN A 94 -11.78 -3.04 26.80
CA GLN A 94 -12.95 -2.82 27.63
C GLN A 94 -14.15 -2.44 26.76
N PRO A 95 -15.39 -2.76 27.18
CA PRO A 95 -16.59 -2.46 26.40
C PRO A 95 -16.93 -0.97 26.33
N VAL A 96 -16.07 -0.08 26.85
CA VAL A 96 -16.25 1.37 26.88
C VAL A 96 -14.96 2.08 26.45
N CYS A 97 -15.07 3.18 25.71
CA CYS A 97 -13.94 3.91 25.14
C CYS A 97 -12.97 4.48 26.19
N SER A 98 -13.48 5.13 27.24
CA SER A 98 -12.69 5.75 28.30
C SER A 98 -11.75 4.78 29.02
N PRO A 99 -12.21 3.63 29.55
CA PRO A 99 -11.31 2.69 30.19
C PRO A 99 -10.33 2.03 29.21
N THR A 100 -10.74 1.72 27.97
CA THR A 100 -9.82 1.19 26.94
C THR A 100 -8.68 2.16 26.65
N ARG A 101 -8.98 3.44 26.45
CA ARG A 101 -7.97 4.49 26.24
C ARG A 101 -7.07 4.68 27.45
N SER A 102 -7.64 4.66 28.66
CA SER A 102 -6.85 4.78 29.90
C SER A 102 -5.85 3.62 30.05
N GLN A 103 -6.28 2.39 29.73
CA GLN A 103 -5.40 1.21 29.75
C GLN A 103 -4.27 1.34 28.72
N LEU A 104 -4.57 1.82 27.50
CA LEU A 104 -3.57 2.03 26.46
C LEU A 104 -2.53 3.09 26.84
N MET A 105 -2.95 4.20 27.44
CA MET A 105 -2.04 5.31 27.80
C MET A 105 -1.19 5.02 29.03
N THR A 106 -1.72 4.24 29.98
CA THR A 106 -1.04 4.01 31.26
C THR A 106 -0.38 2.63 31.38
N GLY A 107 -0.73 1.69 30.50
CA GLY A 107 -0.31 0.29 30.61
C GLY A 107 -0.86 -0.42 31.85
N ARG A 108 -1.88 0.14 32.51
CA ARG A 108 -2.47 -0.40 33.75
C ARG A 108 -3.91 -0.80 33.50
N TYR A 109 -4.33 -1.91 34.11
CA TYR A 109 -5.72 -2.35 34.08
C TYR A 109 -6.63 -1.31 34.74
N GLN A 110 -7.84 -1.10 34.23
CA GLN A 110 -8.77 -0.06 34.71
C GLN A 110 -9.07 -0.13 36.21
N VAL A 111 -9.04 -1.34 36.78
CA VAL A 111 -9.29 -1.60 38.20
C VAL A 111 -8.18 -1.00 39.07
N ARG A 112 -6.96 -0.87 38.52
CA ARG A 112 -5.89 -0.09 39.14
C ARG A 112 -6.11 1.36 38.77
N LYS A 113 -6.79 2.08 39.66
CA LYS A 113 -6.98 3.53 39.56
C LYS A 113 -5.64 4.17 39.17
N VAL A 114 -5.67 4.96 38.11
CA VAL A 114 -4.76 6.07 38.00
C VAL A 114 -5.19 6.98 39.14
N ASP A 115 -4.29 7.25 40.09
CA ASP A 115 -4.57 8.24 41.13
C ASP A 115 -4.68 9.59 40.42
N ILE A 116 -5.89 9.91 39.95
CA ILE A 116 -6.23 11.23 39.49
C ILE A 116 -6.43 12.01 40.79
N PRO A 117 -5.55 12.97 41.12
CA PRO A 117 -5.82 13.84 42.25
C PRO A 117 -7.11 14.59 41.92
N TYR A 118 -8.19 14.23 42.62
CA TYR A 118 -9.33 15.11 42.72
C TYR A 118 -8.84 16.34 43.47
N TYR A 119 -9.02 17.53 42.87
CA TYR A 119 -8.81 18.79 43.56
C TYR A 119 -9.70 18.81 44.82
N ASN A 120 -9.07 19.00 45.98
CA ASN A 120 -9.72 19.53 47.18
C ASN A 120 -9.66 21.06 47.13
#